data_AF-A0A3N7GUU3-F1
#
_entry.id   AF-A0A3N7GUU3-F1
#
_cell.length_a   1.000
_cell.length_b   1.000
_cell.length_c   1.000
_cell.angle_alpha   90.00
_cell.angle_beta   90.00
_cell.angle_gamma   90.00
#
_symmetry.space_group_name_H-M   'P 1'
#
loop_
_entity.id
_entity.type
_entity.pdbx_description
1 polymer ?
#
loop_
_entity_poly.entity_id
_entity_poly.type
_entity_poly.pdbx_seq_one_letter_code
_entity_poly.pdbx_strand_id
1 'polypeptide(L)' 'VGLKENVIIGQLIPAGTGLAKYRNVSVEATEEAKAERYPNRIFADDSAFSEADLSFVDFDSFSSDDFQPGTYN' A
#
# COMPACT_ATOMS: atom_id res chain seq x y z
N VAL A 1 -18.63 -32.34 -6.55
CA VAL A 1 -17.28 -32.30 -5.96
C VAL A 1 -17.42 -32.07 -4.46
N GLY A 2 -17.03 -33.04 -3.66
CA GLY A 2 -17.25 -33.10 -2.21
C GLY A 2 -16.06 -32.58 -1.38
N LEU A 3 -16.26 -32.47 -0.06
CA LEU A 3 -15.22 -32.02 0.87
C LEU A 3 -13.99 -32.92 0.84
N LYS A 4 -14.19 -34.23 0.96
CA LYS A 4 -13.09 -35.21 0.97
C LYS A 4 -12.29 -35.18 -0.33
N GLU A 5 -12.98 -35.05 -1.46
CA GLU A 5 -12.37 -35.04 -2.80
C GLU A 5 -11.42 -33.86 -2.95
N ASN A 6 -11.86 -32.67 -2.54
CA ASN A 6 -11.05 -31.45 -2.60
C ASN A 6 -9.84 -31.50 -1.68
N VAL A 7 -9.97 -32.11 -0.49
CA VAL A 7 -8.85 -32.29 0.44
C VAL A 7 -7.76 -33.16 -0.17
N ILE A 8 -8.11 -34.26 -0.84
CA ILE A 8 -7.14 -35.18 -1.46
C ILE A 8 -6.41 -34.50 -2.63
N ILE A 9 -7.12 -33.67 -3.40
CA ILE A 9 -6.59 -32.97 -4.57
C ILE A 9 -5.80 -31.70 -4.18
N GLY A 10 -5.95 -31.21 -2.94
CA GLY A 10 -5.34 -29.96 -2.48
C GLY A 10 -6.09 -28.69 -2.91
N GLN A 11 -7.36 -28.83 -3.31
CA GLN A 11 -8.24 -27.72 -3.69
C GLN A 11 -9.03 -27.22 -2.46
N LEU A 12 -9.42 -25.93 -2.46
CA LEU A 12 -10.31 -25.38 -1.42
C LEU A 12 -11.60 -26.21 -1.28
N ILE A 13 -11.94 -26.56 -0.04
CA ILE A 13 -13.15 -27.33 0.28
C ILE A 13 -14.42 -26.52 -0.03
N PRO A 14 -15.55 -27.16 -0.38
CA PRO A 14 -16.79 -26.46 -0.69
C PRO A 14 -17.56 -26.03 0.59
N ALA A 15 -16.87 -25.45 1.57
CA ALA A 15 -17.42 -24.96 2.84
C ALA A 15 -16.63 -23.73 3.33
N GLY A 16 -17.27 -22.90 4.16
CA GLY A 16 -16.64 -21.68 4.70
C GLY A 16 -16.14 -20.75 3.59
N THR A 17 -14.87 -20.35 3.66
CA THR A 17 -14.22 -19.48 2.67
C THR A 17 -14.03 -20.13 1.30
N GLY A 18 -14.14 -21.46 1.20
CA GLY A 18 -14.05 -22.16 -0.09
C GLY A 18 -15.36 -22.19 -0.90
N LEU A 19 -16.47 -21.68 -0.33
CA LEU A 19 -17.71 -21.44 -1.07
C LEU A 19 -17.49 -20.40 -2.17
N ALA A 20 -18.18 -20.56 -3.30
CA ALA A 20 -18.02 -19.68 -4.46
C ALA A 20 -18.26 -18.19 -4.14
N LYS A 21 -19.20 -17.91 -3.21
CA LYS A 21 -19.51 -16.56 -2.75
C LYS A 21 -18.31 -15.84 -2.11
N TYR A 22 -17.43 -16.58 -1.44
CA TYR A 22 -16.34 -16.01 -0.64
C TYR A 22 -14.95 -16.22 -1.25
N ARG A 23 -14.81 -17.17 -2.18
CA ARG A 23 -13.52 -17.51 -2.78
C ARG A 23 -12.98 -16.43 -3.73
N ASN A 24 -13.87 -15.79 -4.50
CA ASN A 24 -13.49 -14.82 -5.53
C ASN A 24 -14.10 -13.45 -5.20
N VAL A 25 -13.50 -12.73 -4.26
CA VAL A 25 -13.98 -11.39 -3.85
C VAL A 25 -12.94 -10.35 -4.25
N SER A 26 -13.39 -9.31 -4.96
CA SER A 26 -12.60 -8.10 -5.18
C SER A 26 -12.78 -7.17 -3.98
N VAL A 27 -11.68 -6.65 -3.45
CA VAL A 27 -11.70 -5.71 -2.32
C VAL A 27 -11.27 -4.35 -2.84
N GLU A 28 -12.19 -3.38 -2.79
CA GLU A 28 -11.92 -1.97 -3.07
C GLU A 28 -11.79 -1.23 -1.74
N ALA A 29 -10.73 -0.43 -1.59
CA ALA A 29 -10.56 0.44 -0.43
C ALA A 29 -11.45 1.69 -0.61
N THR A 30 -12.04 2.16 0.48
CA THR A 30 -12.76 3.43 0.48
C THR A 30 -11.79 4.59 0.22
N GLU A 31 -12.29 5.64 -0.44
CA GLU A 31 -11.46 6.78 -0.86
C GLU A 31 -10.83 7.49 0.33
N GLU A 32 -11.53 7.58 1.47
CA GLU A 32 -10.99 8.21 2.68
C GLU A 32 -9.78 7.42 3.24
N ALA A 33 -9.84 6.09 3.24
CA ALA A 33 -8.75 5.25 3.75
C ALA A 33 -7.53 5.22 2.80
N LYS A 34 -7.75 5.44 1.49
CA LYS A 34 -6.67 5.58 0.51
C LYS A 34 -5.90 6.88 0.73
N ALA A 35 -6.59 7.96 1.08
CA ALA A 35 -5.98 9.26 1.38
C ALA A 35 -5.15 9.22 2.67
N GLU A 36 -5.61 8.56 3.73
CA GLU A 36 -4.82 8.45 4.97
C GLU A 36 -3.52 7.64 4.78
N ARG A 37 -3.55 6.58 3.96
CA ARG A 37 -2.37 5.73 3.73
C ARG A 37 -1.41 6.29 2.67
N TYR A 38 -1.91 7.09 1.72
CA TYR A 38 -1.11 7.78 0.70
C TYR A 38 -1.58 9.23 0.57
N PRO A 39 -1.21 10.12 1.51
CA PRO A 39 -1.81 11.46 1.58
C PRO A 39 -1.63 12.33 0.36
N ASN A 40 -0.59 12.19 -0.47
CA ASN A 40 -0.38 13.12 -1.59
C ASN A 40 0.38 12.45 -2.75
N ARG A 41 -0.31 11.88 -3.77
CA ARG A 41 0.13 11.96 -5.20
C ARG A 41 -0.61 11.15 -6.26
N ILE A 42 -1.50 10.19 -5.98
CA ILE A 42 -2.05 9.35 -7.08
C ILE A 42 -3.06 10.11 -7.98
N PHE A 43 -3.55 11.28 -7.56
CA PHE A 43 -4.51 12.10 -8.32
C PHE A 43 -4.03 13.54 -8.58
N ALA A 44 -2.75 13.85 -8.37
CA ALA A 44 -2.23 15.14 -8.82
C ALA A 44 -2.14 15.09 -10.36
N ASP A 45 -2.94 15.93 -11.02
CA ASP A 45 -2.87 16.17 -12.46
C ASP A 45 -1.41 16.43 -12.88
N ASP A 46 -1.01 15.97 -14.06
CA ASP A 46 0.37 16.08 -14.60
C ASP A 46 0.83 17.55 -14.76
N SER A 47 -0.08 18.49 -14.48
CA SER A 47 0.09 19.94 -14.47
C SER A 47 0.60 20.52 -13.13
N ALA A 48 0.73 19.71 -12.07
CA ALA A 48 1.09 20.18 -10.73
C ALA A 48 2.61 20.20 -10.43
N PHE A 49 3.48 19.99 -11.42
CA PHE A 49 4.94 20.15 -11.24
C PHE A 49 5.33 21.63 -11.24
N SER A 50 5.03 22.32 -10.14
CA SER A 50 5.52 23.67 -9.86
C SER A 50 6.94 23.58 -9.26
N GLU A 51 7.91 24.29 -9.85
CA GLU A 51 9.29 24.40 -9.31
C GLU A 51 9.32 25.00 -7.88
N ALA A 52 8.29 25.77 -7.53
CA ALA A 52 8.12 26.32 -6.19
C ALA A 52 7.49 25.33 -5.19
N ASP A 53 6.95 24.19 -5.66
CA ASP A 53 6.36 23.16 -4.79
C ASP A 53 7.36 22.02 -4.58
N LEU A 54 8.31 22.27 -3.67
CA LEU A 54 9.32 21.29 -3.25
C LEU A 54 8.81 20.36 -2.14
N SER A 55 7.50 20.22 -1.93
CA SER A 55 6.92 19.29 -0.96
C SER A 55 7.26 17.81 -1.24
N PHE A 56 7.81 17.50 -2.42
CA PHE A 56 8.44 16.21 -2.73
C PHE A 56 9.69 15.93 -1.89
N VAL A 57 10.46 16.97 -1.57
CA VAL A 57 11.73 16.85 -0.86
C VAL A 57 11.44 17.04 0.63
N ASP A 58 11.66 15.99 1.43
CA ASP A 58 11.54 16.08 2.87
C ASP A 58 12.77 16.83 3.44
N PHE A 59 12.65 18.15 3.52
CA PHE A 59 13.71 19.03 4.03
C PHE A 59 13.97 18.80 5.53
N ASP A 60 12.93 18.46 6.29
CA ASP A 60 13.03 18.24 7.73
C ASP A 60 13.82 16.96 8.05
N SER A 61 13.73 15.93 7.20
CA SER A 61 14.59 14.74 7.30
C SER A 61 16.07 15.02 7.06
N PHE A 62 16.41 16.07 6.30
CA PHE A 62 17.81 16.43 6.04
C PHE A 62 18.37 17.37 7.11
N SER A 63 17.54 18.23 7.71
CA SER A 63 17.97 19.15 8.77
C SER A 63 18.06 18.51 10.15
N SER A 64 17.39 17.38 10.37
CA SER A 64 17.40 16.68 11.67
C SER A 64 18.63 15.79 11.86
N ASP A 65 19.37 15.49 10.79
CA ASP A 65 20.69 14.87 10.84
C ASP A 65 21.75 15.99 10.98
N ASP A 66 21.89 16.53 12.19
CA ASP A 66 22.88 17.57 12.54
C ASP A 66 24.28 17.06 12.13
N PHE A 67 24.81 17.59 11.03
CA PHE A 67 26.10 17.18 10.48
C PHE A 67 27.18 17.49 11.51
N GLN A 68 27.61 16.49 12.28
CA GLN A 68 28.82 16.55 13.08
C GLN A 68 30.01 16.16 12.19
N PRO A 69 30.77 17.11 11.61
CA PRO A 69 32.03 16.78 10.96
C PRO A 69 32.94 16.19 12.04
N GLY A 70 33.16 14.88 11.98
CA GLY A 70 34.06 14.20 12.92
C GLY A 70 35.43 14.86 12.88
N THR A 71 35.92 15.33 14.02
CA THR A 71 37.31 15.77 14.14
C THR A 71 38.21 14.55 14.01
N TYR A 72 38.78 14.35 12.84
CA TYR A 72 39.85 13.37 12.61
C TYR A 72 41.17 13.95 13.15
N ASN A 73 41.59 13.47 14.33
CA ASN A 73 42.98 13.49 14.80
C ASN A 73 43.39 12.07 15.18
#